data_AF-A0A481YFS2-F1
#
_entry.id   AF-A0A481YFS2-F1
#
_cell.length_a   1.000
_cell.length_b   1.000
_cell.length_c   1.000
_cell.angle_alpha   90.00
_cell.angle_beta   90.00
_cell.angle_gamma   90.00
#
_symmetry.space_group_name_H-M   'P 1'
#
loop_
_entity.id
_entity.type
_entity.pdbx_description
1 polymer ?
#
loop_
_entity_poly.entity_id
_entity_poly.type
_entity_poly.pdbx_seq_one_letter_code
_entity_poly.pdbx_strand_id
1 'polypeptide(L)'
;MGLPQSVITRQMVLAELIKVGIKQEIADDLSYRYYKNELTHKDIEYLKENFDIKLEKVEASLKAEITSVRNELKADIEKVESNLKFEIEKVDAGLKAEIKELDNKIDKVDAGLRAEIKALDNKIDNVENNLNNKIENVRTELKSDIASVSNEVALVRKDMEINKMELNSQLIKITSKLESSSKLHYWMFGTVITLFVGTLLTLIPIVYSILNK
;
A
#
# COMPACT_ATOMS: atom_id res chain seq x y z
N MET A 1 -45.49 24.06 -94.88
CA MET A 1 -46.89 23.82 -95.31
C MET A 1 -47.26 22.41 -94.90
N GLY A 2 -48.10 22.24 -93.87
CA GLY A 2 -48.66 20.93 -93.55
C GLY A 2 -49.70 20.58 -94.62
N LEU A 3 -49.67 19.35 -95.13
CA LEU A 3 -50.66 18.85 -96.09
C LEU A 3 -52.08 18.98 -95.48
N PRO A 4 -53.10 19.30 -96.30
CA PRO A 4 -54.48 19.35 -95.82
C PRO A 4 -54.88 17.98 -95.25
N GLN A 5 -55.21 17.93 -93.96
CA GLN A 5 -55.78 16.71 -93.36
C GLN A 5 -57.15 16.47 -93.96
N SER A 6 -57.34 15.30 -94.58
CA SER A 6 -58.65 14.87 -95.07
C SER A 6 -59.60 14.70 -93.89
N VAL A 7 -60.72 15.43 -93.91
CA VAL A 7 -61.78 15.29 -92.89
C VAL A 7 -62.60 14.07 -93.26
N ILE A 8 -62.45 12.99 -92.50
CA ILE A 8 -63.23 11.77 -92.67
C ILE A 8 -64.64 12.00 -92.11
N THR A 9 -65.66 11.93 -92.97
CA THR A 9 -67.07 12.08 -92.56
C THR A 9 -67.70 10.72 -92.25
N ARG A 10 -68.76 10.69 -91.43
CA ARG A 10 -69.53 9.45 -91.12
C ARG A 10 -69.93 8.69 -92.39
N GLN A 11 -70.41 9.40 -93.40
CA GLN A 11 -70.86 8.82 -94.67
C GLN A 11 -69.71 8.18 -95.45
N MET A 12 -68.51 8.75 -95.41
CA MET A 12 -67.32 8.16 -96.03
C MET A 12 -66.94 6.84 -95.36
N VAL A 13 -67.02 6.78 -94.03
CA VAL A 13 -66.74 5.56 -93.26
C VAL A 13 -67.81 4.50 -93.50
N LEU A 14 -69.09 4.90 -93.50
CA LEU A 14 -70.22 4.03 -93.80
C LEU A 14 -70.10 3.37 -95.18
N ALA A 15 -69.82 4.18 -96.21
CA ALA A 15 -69.67 3.69 -97.57
C ALA A 15 -68.54 2.67 -97.69
N GLU A 16 -67.40 2.93 -97.03
CA GLU A 16 -66.26 2.03 -97.10
C GLU A 16 -66.50 0.74 -96.30
N LEU A 17 -67.19 0.79 -95.15
CA LEU A 17 -67.59 -0.39 -94.37
C LEU A 17 -68.55 -1.31 -95.14
N ILE A 18 -69.54 -0.73 -95.82
CA ILE A 18 -70.47 -1.49 -96.69
C ILE A 18 -69.72 -2.13 -97.85
N LYS A 19 -68.79 -1.40 -98.47
CA LYS A 19 -67.99 -1.85 -99.61
C LYS A 19 -67.06 -3.03 -99.26
N VAL A 20 -66.55 -3.11 -98.04
CA VAL A 20 -65.78 -4.28 -97.56
C VAL A 20 -66.67 -5.45 -97.10
N GLY A 21 -67.98 -5.39 -97.35
CA GLY A 21 -68.91 -6.49 -97.16
C GLY A 21 -69.56 -6.55 -95.77
N ILE A 22 -69.44 -5.49 -94.95
CA ILE A 22 -70.15 -5.42 -93.68
C ILE A 22 -71.63 -5.12 -93.96
N LYS A 23 -72.54 -5.86 -93.29
CA LYS A 23 -73.99 -5.62 -93.40
C LYS A 23 -74.32 -4.18 -93.07
N GLN A 24 -75.20 -3.57 -93.85
CA GLN A 24 -75.52 -2.14 -93.78
C GLN A 24 -75.91 -1.65 -92.38
N GLU A 25 -76.69 -2.44 -91.64
CA GLU A 25 -77.07 -2.13 -90.25
C GLU A 25 -75.85 -2.07 -89.31
N ILE A 26 -74.89 -2.98 -89.49
CA ILE A 26 -73.64 -3.03 -88.70
C ILE A 26 -72.69 -1.90 -89.13
N ALA A 27 -72.62 -1.61 -90.42
CA ALA A 27 -71.80 -0.53 -90.96
C ALA A 27 -72.30 0.87 -90.54
N ASP A 28 -73.61 1.07 -90.44
CA ASP A 28 -74.22 2.32 -90.00
C ASP A 28 -73.93 2.62 -88.53
N ASP A 29 -74.02 1.59 -87.67
CA ASP A 29 -73.64 1.64 -86.25
C ASP A 29 -72.12 1.88 -86.08
N LEU A 30 -71.27 1.14 -86.78
CA LEU A 30 -69.81 1.31 -86.71
C LEU A 30 -69.34 2.68 -87.23
N SER A 31 -69.92 3.19 -88.32
CA SER A 31 -69.59 4.52 -88.85
C SER A 31 -70.02 5.65 -87.91
N TYR A 32 -71.15 5.48 -87.22
CA TYR A 32 -71.61 6.42 -86.20
C TYR A 32 -70.66 6.45 -85.01
N ARG A 33 -70.30 5.27 -84.49
CA ARG A 33 -69.33 5.11 -83.38
C ARG A 33 -67.95 5.69 -83.71
N TYR A 34 -67.47 5.48 -84.94
CA TYR A 34 -66.22 6.06 -85.42
C TYR A 34 -66.31 7.59 -85.49
N TYR A 35 -67.37 8.15 -86.09
CA TYR A 35 -67.55 9.60 -86.24
C TYR A 35 -67.74 10.33 -84.91
N LYS A 36 -68.28 9.64 -83.88
CA LYS A 36 -68.42 10.16 -82.52
C LYS A 36 -67.22 9.87 -81.61
N ASN A 37 -66.15 9.25 -82.12
CA ASN A 37 -64.99 8.79 -81.35
C ASN A 37 -65.33 7.83 -80.18
N GLU A 38 -66.48 7.16 -80.25
CA GLU A 38 -66.94 6.23 -79.20
C GLU A 38 -66.05 4.97 -79.13
N LEU A 39 -65.39 4.62 -80.24
CA LEU A 39 -64.42 3.53 -80.29
C LEU A 39 -63.14 3.91 -79.50
N THR A 40 -62.68 5.15 -79.64
CA THR A 40 -61.47 5.66 -78.97
C THR A 40 -61.68 5.88 -77.47
N HIS A 41 -62.89 6.26 -77.05
CA HIS A 41 -63.22 6.43 -75.64
C HIS A 41 -63.17 5.11 -74.87
N LYS A 42 -63.69 4.03 -75.46
CA LYS A 42 -63.64 2.68 -74.87
C LYS A 42 -62.22 2.16 -74.73
N ASP A 43 -61.36 2.40 -75.72
CA ASP A 43 -59.94 2.02 -75.63
C ASP A 43 -59.22 2.78 -74.50
N ILE A 44 -59.51 4.07 -74.32
CA ILE A 44 -58.97 4.89 -73.23
C ILE A 44 -59.49 4.43 -71.87
N GLU A 45 -60.78 4.13 -71.76
CA GLU A 45 -61.41 3.58 -70.56
C GLU A 45 -60.76 2.24 -70.17
N TYR A 46 -60.60 1.33 -71.13
CA TYR A 46 -59.92 0.04 -70.93
C TYR A 46 -58.45 0.21 -70.52
N LEU A 47 -57.73 1.15 -71.11
CA LEU A 47 -56.35 1.46 -70.71
C LEU A 47 -56.30 2.00 -69.29
N LYS A 48 -57.20 2.93 -68.95
CA LYS A 48 -57.30 3.51 -67.61
C LYS A 48 -57.57 2.42 -66.56
N GLU A 49 -58.58 1.58 -66.77
CA GLU A 49 -58.90 0.47 -65.88
C GLU A 49 -57.71 -0.47 -65.70
N ASN A 50 -57.02 -0.83 -66.79
CA ASN A 50 -55.83 -1.67 -66.69
C ASN A 50 -54.68 -1.02 -65.94
N PHE A 51 -54.47 0.29 -66.12
CA PHE A 51 -53.46 1.03 -65.38
C PHE A 51 -53.80 1.11 -63.89
N ASP A 52 -55.05 1.43 -63.55
CA ASP A 52 -55.52 1.49 -62.17
C ASP A 52 -55.36 0.12 -61.48
N ILE A 53 -55.76 -0.97 -62.13
CA ILE A 53 -55.56 -2.34 -61.61
C ILE A 53 -54.08 -2.68 -61.41
N LYS A 54 -53.22 -2.30 -62.37
CA LYS A 54 -51.76 -2.54 -62.24
C LYS A 54 -51.17 -1.72 -61.10
N LEU A 55 -51.62 -0.48 -60.93
CA LEU A 55 -51.17 0.40 -59.86
C LEU A 55 -51.57 -0.15 -58.50
N GLU A 56 -52.83 -0.57 -58.33
CA GLU A 56 -53.30 -1.22 -57.10
C GLU A 56 -52.50 -2.47 -56.76
N LYS A 57 -52.18 -3.32 -57.75
CA LYS A 57 -51.35 -4.51 -57.53
C LYS A 57 -49.93 -4.17 -57.09
N VAL A 58 -49.33 -3.14 -57.70
CA VAL A 58 -47.99 -2.67 -57.31
C VAL A 58 -48.01 -2.11 -55.89
N GLU A 59 -49.00 -1.28 -55.54
CA GLU A 59 -49.15 -0.74 -54.18
C GLU A 59 -49.35 -1.84 -53.14
N ALA A 60 -50.20 -2.83 -53.45
CA ALA A 60 -50.42 -3.97 -52.57
C ALA A 60 -49.14 -4.80 -52.37
N SER A 61 -48.40 -5.07 -53.44
CA SER A 61 -47.13 -5.81 -53.38
C SER A 61 -46.09 -5.06 -52.54
N LEU A 62 -45.90 -3.77 -52.79
CA LEU A 62 -44.94 -2.95 -52.05
C LEU A 62 -45.32 -2.86 -50.57
N LYS A 63 -46.62 -2.70 -50.25
CA LYS A 63 -47.09 -2.68 -48.87
C LYS A 63 -46.83 -4.00 -48.16
N ALA A 64 -47.01 -5.13 -48.86
CA ALA A 64 -46.71 -6.46 -48.32
C ALA A 64 -45.21 -6.62 -48.06
N GLU A 65 -44.35 -6.27 -49.03
CA GLU A 65 -42.89 -6.33 -48.88
C GLU A 65 -42.38 -5.44 -47.74
N ILE A 66 -42.84 -4.19 -47.66
CA ILE A 66 -42.50 -3.27 -46.56
C ILE A 66 -42.92 -3.85 -45.20
N THR A 67 -44.07 -4.52 -45.14
CA THR A 67 -44.54 -5.16 -43.91
C THR A 67 -43.69 -6.37 -43.55
N SER A 68 -43.28 -7.19 -44.52
CA SER A 68 -42.36 -8.32 -44.31
C SER A 68 -41.03 -7.85 -43.76
N VAL A 69 -40.38 -6.91 -44.46
CA VAL A 69 -39.07 -6.34 -44.07
C VAL A 69 -39.14 -5.69 -42.69
N ARG A 70 -40.22 -4.96 -42.37
CA ARG A 70 -40.41 -4.38 -41.04
C ARG A 70 -40.48 -5.45 -39.95
N ASN A 71 -41.20 -6.55 -40.21
CA ASN A 71 -41.35 -7.62 -39.23
C ASN A 71 -40.04 -8.40 -39.04
N GLU A 72 -39.31 -8.67 -40.12
CA GLU A 72 -37.98 -9.29 -40.06
C GLU A 72 -36.99 -8.43 -39.26
N LEU A 73 -36.91 -7.13 -39.58
CA LEU A 73 -36.04 -6.21 -38.86
C LEU A 73 -36.41 -6.09 -37.39
N LYS A 74 -37.71 -6.10 -37.06
CA LYS A 74 -38.16 -6.09 -35.67
C LYS A 74 -37.70 -7.35 -34.92
N ALA A 75 -37.84 -8.52 -35.53
CA ALA A 75 -37.41 -9.78 -34.94
C ALA A 75 -35.89 -9.84 -34.74
N ASP A 76 -35.12 -9.32 -35.70
CA ASP A 76 -33.66 -9.24 -35.59
C ASP A 76 -33.23 -8.29 -34.46
N ILE A 77 -33.89 -7.14 -34.32
CA ILE A 77 -33.64 -6.19 -33.22
C ILE A 77 -33.93 -6.86 -31.87
N GLU A 78 -35.10 -7.50 -31.71
CA GLU A 78 -35.47 -8.19 -30.47
C GLU A 78 -34.47 -9.29 -30.10
N LYS A 79 -33.97 -10.03 -31.11
CA LYS A 79 -32.94 -11.06 -30.92
C LYS A 79 -31.61 -10.46 -30.47
N VAL A 80 -31.17 -9.36 -31.09
CA VAL A 80 -29.94 -8.66 -30.70
C VAL A 80 -30.04 -8.10 -29.28
N GLU A 81 -31.15 -7.46 -28.93
CA GLU A 81 -31.39 -6.94 -27.58
C GLU A 81 -31.35 -8.04 -26.53
N SER A 82 -32.01 -9.18 -26.80
CA SER A 82 -31.99 -10.33 -25.90
C SER A 82 -30.58 -10.90 -25.71
N ASN A 83 -29.80 -11.01 -26.79
CA ASN A 83 -28.43 -11.52 -26.72
C ASN A 83 -27.52 -10.57 -25.93
N LEU A 84 -27.62 -9.27 -26.18
CA LEU A 84 -26.84 -8.26 -25.46
C LEU A 84 -27.17 -8.26 -23.98
N LYS A 85 -28.46 -8.34 -23.62
CA LYS A 85 -28.88 -8.44 -22.22
C LYS A 85 -28.27 -9.67 -21.54
N PHE A 86 -28.31 -10.83 -22.20
CA PHE A 86 -27.73 -12.06 -21.66
C PHE A 86 -26.22 -11.96 -21.44
N GLU A 87 -25.47 -11.43 -22.41
CA GLU A 87 -24.02 -11.25 -22.28
C GLU A 87 -23.68 -10.24 -21.17
N ILE A 88 -24.45 -9.16 -21.02
CA ILE A 88 -24.29 -8.20 -19.91
C ILE A 88 -24.51 -8.89 -18.56
N GLU A 89 -25.58 -9.67 -18.41
CA GLU A 89 -25.87 -10.41 -17.17
C GLU A 89 -24.76 -11.41 -16.83
N LYS A 90 -24.22 -12.10 -17.84
CA LYS A 90 -23.11 -13.04 -17.68
C LYS A 90 -21.82 -12.34 -17.25
N VAL A 91 -21.48 -11.20 -17.86
CA VAL A 91 -20.32 -10.39 -17.47
C VAL A 91 -20.47 -9.85 -16.05
N ASP A 92 -21.65 -9.32 -15.69
CA ASP A 92 -21.92 -8.82 -14.34
C ASP A 92 -21.79 -9.92 -13.28
N ALA A 93 -22.33 -11.12 -13.56
CA ALA A 93 -22.18 -12.28 -12.68
C ALA A 93 -20.71 -12.72 -12.53
N GLY A 94 -19.95 -12.72 -13.64
CA GLY A 94 -18.52 -13.04 -13.64
C GLY A 94 -17.70 -12.05 -12.79
N LEU A 95 -17.91 -10.74 -13.01
CA LEU A 95 -17.22 -9.69 -12.24
C LEU A 95 -17.56 -9.76 -10.76
N LYS A 96 -18.83 -10.01 -10.38
CA LYS A 96 -19.23 -10.20 -8.98
C LYS A 96 -18.52 -11.40 -8.33
N ALA A 97 -18.35 -12.49 -9.07
CA ALA A 97 -17.63 -13.66 -8.57
C ALA A 97 -16.13 -13.38 -8.37
N GLU A 98 -15.49 -12.72 -9.34
CA GLU A 98 -14.07 -12.33 -9.25
C GLU A 98 -13.80 -11.36 -8.10
N ILE A 99 -14.65 -10.34 -7.91
CA ILE A 99 -14.55 -9.41 -6.79
C ILE A 99 -14.63 -10.16 -5.46
N LYS A 100 -15.60 -11.06 -5.31
CA LYS A 100 -15.74 -11.88 -4.10
C LYS A 100 -14.52 -12.77 -3.85
N GLU A 101 -13.90 -13.32 -4.90
CA GLU A 101 -12.67 -14.09 -4.76
C GLU A 101 -11.49 -13.23 -4.29
N LEU A 102 -11.37 -12.00 -4.83
CA LEU A 102 -10.36 -11.04 -4.41
C LEU A 102 -10.55 -10.61 -2.95
N ASP A 103 -11.78 -10.31 -2.53
CA ASP A 103 -12.09 -9.98 -1.13
C ASP A 103 -11.64 -11.12 -0.20
N ASN A 104 -11.96 -12.37 -0.54
CA ASN A 104 -11.51 -13.53 0.24
C ASN A 104 -9.98 -13.68 0.29
N LYS A 105 -9.27 -13.32 -0.80
CA LYS A 105 -7.80 -13.32 -0.83
C LYS A 105 -7.22 -12.22 0.06
N ILE A 106 -7.82 -11.03 0.04
CA ILE A 106 -7.44 -9.90 0.89
C ILE A 106 -7.63 -10.27 2.37
N ASP A 107 -8.78 -10.84 2.74
CA ASP A 107 -9.06 -11.26 4.12
C ASP A 107 -8.05 -12.29 4.63
N LYS A 108 -7.65 -13.26 3.78
CA LYS A 108 -6.63 -14.25 4.14
C LYS A 108 -5.26 -13.62 4.35
N VAL A 109 -4.88 -12.66 3.50
CA VAL A 109 -3.61 -11.93 3.65
C VAL A 109 -3.63 -11.08 4.92
N ASP A 110 -4.70 -10.33 5.20
CA ASP A 110 -4.83 -9.53 6.42
C ASP A 110 -4.74 -10.41 7.68
N ALA A 111 -5.45 -11.53 7.71
CA ALA A 111 -5.39 -12.48 8.81
C ALA A 111 -3.97 -13.07 9.00
N GLY A 112 -3.28 -13.40 7.90
CA GLY A 112 -1.90 -13.88 7.92
C GLY A 112 -0.94 -12.85 8.49
N LEU A 113 -0.99 -11.61 8.00
CA LEU A 113 -0.14 -10.52 8.48
C LEU A 113 -0.37 -10.20 9.96
N ARG A 114 -1.64 -10.18 10.41
CA ARG A 114 -1.96 -10.01 11.84
C ARG A 114 -1.36 -11.11 12.72
N ALA A 115 -1.37 -12.36 12.23
CA ALA A 115 -0.78 -13.48 12.96
C ALA A 115 0.75 -13.36 13.04
N GLU A 116 1.40 -12.96 11.95
CA GLU A 116 2.85 -12.73 11.91
C GLU A 116 3.29 -11.59 12.83
N ILE A 117 2.57 -10.46 12.80
CA ILE A 117 2.82 -9.32 13.70
C ILE A 117 2.73 -9.77 15.16
N LYS A 118 1.65 -10.46 15.54
CA LYS A 118 1.49 -10.99 16.91
C LYS A 118 2.61 -11.96 17.29
N ALA A 119 3.07 -12.79 16.36
CA ALA A 119 4.19 -13.70 16.61
C ALA A 119 5.51 -12.95 16.82
N LEU A 120 5.74 -11.85 16.11
CA LEU A 120 6.89 -10.97 16.30
C LEU A 120 6.83 -10.23 17.63
N ASP A 121 5.67 -9.68 18.02
CA ASP A 121 5.47 -9.02 19.32
C ASP A 121 5.85 -9.98 20.47
N ASN A 122 5.34 -11.21 20.44
CA ASN A 122 5.70 -12.22 21.45
C ASN A 122 7.21 -12.53 21.48
N LYS A 123 7.89 -12.53 20.32
CA LYS A 123 9.34 -12.74 20.26
C LYS A 123 10.10 -11.56 20.86
N ILE A 124 9.64 -10.33 20.59
CA ILE A 124 10.20 -9.11 21.15
C ILE A 124 10.05 -9.13 22.68
N ASP A 125 8.85 -9.39 23.19
CA ASP A 125 8.59 -9.49 24.63
C ASP A 125 9.49 -10.53 25.31
N ASN A 126 9.67 -11.70 24.67
CA ASN A 126 10.56 -12.73 25.20
C ASN A 126 12.02 -12.29 25.21
N VAL A 127 12.50 -11.60 24.17
CA VAL A 127 13.87 -11.07 24.14
C VAL A 127 14.06 -10.00 25.22
N GLU A 128 13.11 -9.08 25.35
CA GLU A 128 13.14 -8.02 26.37
C GLU A 128 13.19 -8.61 27.79
N ASN A 129 12.32 -9.58 28.10
CA ASN A 129 12.32 -10.25 29.40
C ASN A 129 13.64 -10.97 29.68
N ASN A 130 14.20 -11.66 28.69
CA ASN A 130 15.49 -12.34 28.84
C ASN A 130 16.65 -11.36 29.07
N LEU A 131 16.65 -10.21 28.38
CA LEU A 131 17.65 -9.16 28.58
C LEU A 131 17.52 -8.53 29.95
N ASN A 132 16.30 -8.20 30.39
CA ASN A 132 16.04 -7.66 31.73
C ASN A 132 16.55 -8.61 32.83
N ASN A 133 16.27 -9.91 32.70
CA ASN A 133 16.77 -10.92 33.64
C ASN A 133 18.31 -10.99 33.66
N LYS A 134 18.96 -10.97 32.49
CA LYS A 134 20.44 -10.96 32.41
C LYS A 134 21.05 -9.71 33.02
N ILE A 135 20.45 -8.55 32.77
CA ILE A 135 20.88 -7.28 33.35
C ILE A 135 20.76 -7.31 34.87
N GLU A 136 19.64 -7.82 35.40
CA GLU A 136 19.44 -7.91 36.85
C GLU A 136 20.43 -8.88 37.49
N ASN A 137 20.68 -10.04 36.89
CA ASN A 137 21.69 -10.98 37.38
C ASN A 137 23.08 -10.33 37.47
N VAL A 138 23.56 -9.71 36.38
CA VAL A 138 24.85 -9.00 36.37
C VAL A 138 24.88 -7.87 37.42
N ARG A 139 23.78 -7.13 37.57
CA ARG A 139 23.67 -6.08 38.60
C ARG A 139 23.79 -6.65 40.01
N THR A 140 23.17 -7.78 40.30
CA THR A 140 23.25 -8.44 41.61
C THR A 140 24.64 -8.99 41.90
N GLU A 141 25.28 -9.62 40.92
CA GLU A 141 26.67 -10.12 41.01
C GLU A 141 27.63 -8.97 41.31
N LEU A 142 27.60 -7.90 40.49
CA LEU A 142 28.46 -6.73 40.70
C LEU A 142 28.23 -6.06 42.06
N LYS A 143 26.98 -6.00 42.53
CA LYS A 143 26.67 -5.47 43.86
C LYS A 143 27.30 -6.32 44.97
N SER A 144 27.29 -7.64 44.82
CA SER A 144 27.95 -8.58 45.74
C SER A 144 29.47 -8.40 45.73
N ASP A 145 30.08 -8.34 44.56
CA ASP A 145 31.52 -8.16 44.40
C ASP A 145 32.00 -6.83 45.01
N ILE A 146 31.27 -5.73 44.75
CA ILE A 146 31.55 -4.41 45.35
C ILE A 146 31.46 -4.47 46.87
N ALA A 147 30.47 -5.18 47.44
CA ALA A 147 30.34 -5.33 48.88
C ALA A 147 31.50 -6.13 49.49
N SER A 148 31.94 -7.21 48.82
CA SER A 148 33.09 -8.01 49.23
C SER A 148 34.38 -7.17 49.26
N VAL A 149 34.66 -6.47 48.16
CA VAL A 149 35.84 -5.58 48.06
C VAL A 149 35.78 -4.46 49.10
N SER A 150 34.59 -3.88 49.33
CA SER A 150 34.41 -2.85 50.37
C SER A 150 34.76 -3.38 51.76
N ASN A 151 34.37 -4.61 52.08
CA ASN A 151 34.71 -5.27 53.34
C ASN A 151 36.21 -5.57 53.45
N GLU A 152 36.83 -6.10 52.40
CA GLU A 152 38.29 -6.34 52.37
C GLU A 152 39.08 -5.04 52.59
N VAL A 153 38.70 -3.95 51.91
CA VAL A 153 39.32 -2.63 52.10
C VAL A 153 39.15 -2.12 53.54
N ALA A 154 37.98 -2.36 54.16
CA ALA A 154 37.74 -1.99 55.55
C ALA A 154 38.64 -2.77 56.53
N LEU A 155 38.84 -4.07 56.30
CA LEU A 155 39.76 -4.91 57.08
C LEU A 155 41.20 -4.43 56.92
N VAL A 156 41.67 -4.21 55.70
CA VAL A 156 43.02 -3.69 55.43
C VAL A 156 43.25 -2.34 56.12
N ARG A 157 42.26 -1.43 56.09
CA ARG A 157 42.33 -0.15 56.82
C ARG A 157 42.47 -0.35 58.33
N LYS A 158 41.75 -1.30 58.91
CA LYS A 158 41.85 -1.63 60.34
C LYS A 158 43.23 -2.19 60.68
N ASP A 159 43.76 -3.10 59.87
CA ASP A 159 45.10 -3.68 60.08
C ASP A 159 46.20 -2.61 59.98
N MET A 160 46.08 -1.67 59.03
CA MET A 160 47.00 -0.52 58.93
C MET A 160 46.96 0.37 60.18
N GLU A 161 45.77 0.67 60.71
CA GLU A 161 45.63 1.46 61.94
C GLU A 161 46.26 0.73 63.16
N ILE A 162 46.06 -0.59 63.27
CA ILE A 162 46.70 -1.41 64.32
C ILE A 162 48.22 -1.35 64.18
N ASN A 163 48.75 -1.59 62.98
CA ASN A 163 50.19 -1.56 62.71
C ASN A 163 50.79 -0.17 63.03
N LYS A 164 50.08 0.91 62.70
CA LYS A 164 50.48 2.28 63.02
C LYS A 164 50.52 2.52 64.53
N MET A 165 49.54 2.04 65.29
CA MET A 165 49.53 2.13 66.76
C MET A 165 50.70 1.35 67.37
N GLU A 166 50.95 0.13 66.90
CA GLU A 166 52.06 -0.71 67.36
C GLU A 166 53.42 -0.07 67.07
N LEU A 167 53.62 0.44 65.86
CA LEU A 167 54.84 1.16 65.49
C LEU A 167 55.05 2.40 66.36
N ASN A 168 54.00 3.18 66.62
CA ASN A 168 54.05 4.34 67.51
C ASN A 168 54.44 3.93 68.94
N SER A 169 53.87 2.84 69.46
CA SER A 169 54.20 2.28 70.79
C SER A 169 55.68 1.87 70.88
N GLN A 170 56.18 1.16 69.86
CA GLN A 170 57.59 0.77 69.78
C GLN A 170 58.52 1.97 69.73
N LEU A 171 58.18 3.00 68.95
CA LEU A 171 58.94 4.24 68.86
C LEU A 171 59.02 4.98 70.20
N ILE A 172 57.89 5.11 70.92
CA ILE A 172 57.84 5.69 72.27
C ILE A 172 58.76 4.92 73.22
N LYS A 173 58.71 3.58 73.18
CA LYS A 173 59.55 2.71 74.01
C LYS A 173 61.04 2.92 73.72
N ILE A 174 61.45 2.98 72.45
CA ILE A 174 62.84 3.26 72.06
C ILE A 174 63.26 4.65 72.54
N THR A 175 62.45 5.69 72.30
CA THR A 175 62.75 7.06 72.72
C THR A 175 62.91 7.15 74.24
N SER A 176 62.04 6.52 75.03
CA SER A 176 62.16 6.50 76.50
C SER A 176 63.42 5.75 77.00
N LYS A 177 63.82 4.67 76.33
CA LYS A 177 65.04 3.93 76.65
C LYS A 177 66.29 4.74 76.32
N LEU A 178 66.29 5.44 75.19
CA LEU A 178 67.36 6.35 74.80
C LEU A 178 67.47 7.51 75.79
N GLU A 179 66.35 8.14 76.13
CA GLU A 179 66.30 9.27 77.07
C GLU A 179 66.80 8.87 78.47
N SER A 180 66.38 7.72 79.00
CA SER A 180 66.85 7.23 80.29
C SER A 180 68.35 6.87 80.27
N SER A 181 68.83 6.25 79.19
CA SER A 181 70.26 5.99 78.99
C SER A 181 71.06 7.29 78.91
N SER A 182 70.63 8.27 78.12
CA SER A 182 71.28 9.57 78.02
C SER A 182 71.32 10.30 79.37
N LYS A 183 70.21 10.30 80.13
CA LYS A 183 70.17 10.85 81.50
C LYS A 183 71.19 10.19 82.42
N LEU A 184 71.33 8.87 82.36
CA LEU A 184 72.36 8.13 83.12
C LEU A 184 73.77 8.53 82.69
N HIS A 185 74.04 8.63 81.39
CA HIS A 185 75.35 9.08 80.88
C HIS A 185 75.68 10.50 81.31
N TYR A 186 74.75 11.45 81.19
CA TYR A 186 74.94 12.82 81.68
C TYR A 186 75.23 12.85 83.19
N TRP A 187 74.52 12.03 83.97
CA TRP A 187 74.76 11.90 85.40
C TRP A 187 76.17 11.34 85.69
N MET A 188 76.59 10.25 85.02
CA MET A 188 77.93 9.66 85.16
C MET A 188 79.05 10.61 84.72
N PHE A 189 78.90 11.30 83.58
CA PHE A 189 79.89 12.29 83.14
C PHE A 189 79.98 13.44 84.15
N GLY A 190 78.87 13.87 84.74
CA GLY A 190 78.85 14.86 85.81
C GLY A 190 79.68 14.42 87.03
N THR A 191 79.54 13.16 87.48
CA THR A 191 80.34 12.64 88.61
C THR A 191 81.82 12.52 88.25
N VAL A 192 82.14 12.04 87.04
CA VAL A 192 83.51 11.94 86.53
C VAL A 192 84.16 13.33 86.45
N ILE A 193 83.49 14.32 85.84
CA ILE A 193 83.98 15.71 85.78
C ILE A 193 84.20 16.27 87.19
N THR A 194 83.26 16.05 88.12
CA THR A 194 83.37 16.54 89.50
C THR A 194 84.59 15.94 90.22
N LEU A 195 84.85 14.63 90.05
CA LEU A 195 86.04 13.97 90.60
C LEU A 195 87.34 14.53 89.99
N PHE A 196 87.41 14.69 88.66
CA PHE A 196 88.57 15.27 87.98
C PHE A 196 88.85 16.72 88.40
N VAL A 197 87.83 17.57 88.47
CA VAL A 197 87.97 18.96 88.94
C VAL A 197 88.39 19.01 90.41
N GLY A 198 87.77 18.18 91.26
CA GLY A 198 88.09 18.11 92.69
C GLY A 198 89.54 17.69 92.95
N THR A 199 90.00 16.63 92.29
CA THR A 199 91.40 16.18 92.38
C THR A 199 92.38 17.25 91.89
N LEU A 200 92.12 17.90 90.75
CA LEU A 200 92.96 18.99 90.24
C LEU A 200 93.04 20.17 91.23
N LEU A 201 91.90 20.59 91.80
CA LEU A 201 91.85 21.65 92.82
C LEU A 201 92.65 21.30 94.07
N THR A 202 92.66 20.04 94.52
CA THR A 202 93.49 19.61 95.66
C THR A 202 94.99 19.54 95.32
N LEU A 203 95.34 19.26 94.07
CA LEU A 203 96.73 19.15 93.61
C LEU A 203 97.37 20.53 93.35
N ILE A 204 96.60 21.54 92.91
CA ILE A 204 97.12 22.89 92.61
C ILE A 204 97.91 23.50 93.79
N PRO A 205 97.40 23.53 95.04
CA PRO A 205 98.16 24.04 96.18
C PRO A 205 99.42 23.23 96.49
N ILE A 206 99.37 21.90 96.32
CA ILE A 206 100.51 21.01 96.58
C ILE A 206 101.62 21.28 95.56
N VAL A 207 101.27 21.35 94.28
CA VAL A 207 102.21 21.67 93.20
C VAL A 207 102.76 23.09 93.36
N TYR A 208 101.92 24.08 93.69
CA TYR A 208 102.36 25.44 93.98
C TYR A 208 103.31 25.49 95.19
N SER A 209 103.05 24.74 96.25
CA SER A 209 103.93 24.62 97.42
C SER A 209 105.27 23.93 97.11
N ILE A 210 105.33 23.04 96.12
CA ILE A 210 106.56 22.41 95.67
C ILE A 210 107.37 23.36 94.77
N LEU A 211 106.70 24.15 93.92
CA LEU A 211 107.34 25.05 92.95
C LEU A 211 107.79 26.41 93.53
N ASN A 212 107.17 26.91 94.61
CA ASN A 212 107.54 28.18 95.27
C ASN A 212 108.56 28.02 96.43
N LYS A 213 109.25 26.88 96.51
CA LYS A 213 110.44 26.67 97.36
C LYS A 213 111.71 26.93 96.55
#